data_AF-A0A1Q9P1B4-F1
#
_entry.id   AF-A0A1Q9P1B4-F1
#
_cell.length_a   1.000
_cell.length_b   1.000
_cell.length_c   1.000
_cell.angle_alpha   90.00
_cell.angle_beta   90.00
_cell.angle_gamma   90.00
#
_symmetry.space_group_name_H-M   'P 1'
#
loop_
_entity.id
_entity.type
_entity.pdbx_description
1 polymer ?
#
loop_
_entity_poly.entity_id
_entity_poly.type
_entity_poly.pdbx_seq_one_letter_code
_entity_poly.pdbx_strand_id
1 'polypeptide(L)'
;MSFTRDFLQQLRESRKFIIPILITISLTAFFTIFVNNALIYTDQEVQDIAPITVENPDDVGGTIAAGLSNALIYVFIALIGGFFLVFLIRTGKIKILELLFASMMGFATFTFGVYVFWTIPFWIFIFFPSTVDFISFQVAVFILNEFMIIISLIFGIISFLVLGLNRFRSQKIHNVLMILFGSLMGVVFGINFGTVSLFFVLLALAIYDIYAVFWGPIKKMFAPLPEKNSSDNKQYVENPDMIESLSDEENFAENNSTADYEEEKPSKEIHFPQKNLGNNEEYLDYQPIPISLPVYHTPEISIGLGDFVFFSVLISKSFYEGLVNNNIWLLILPFLGILIGSYLTFRMLEKYEILPALPIPIFAGTIGFILALVLGYIPNLL
;
A
#
# COMPACT_ATOMS: atom_id res chain seq x y z
N MET A 1 12.51 -35.48 -11.18
CA MET A 1 11.43 -35.46 -10.17
C MET A 1 11.72 -34.55 -8.96
N SER A 2 12.99 -34.29 -8.60
CA SER A 2 13.34 -33.30 -7.56
C SER A 2 13.06 -31.86 -7.99
N PHE A 3 13.54 -31.45 -9.18
CA PHE A 3 13.36 -30.09 -9.71
C PHE A 3 11.90 -29.62 -9.76
N THR A 4 10.97 -30.50 -10.15
CA THR A 4 9.54 -30.18 -10.19
C THR A 4 8.93 -30.01 -8.80
N ARG A 5 9.40 -30.76 -7.79
CA ARG A 5 8.93 -30.59 -6.40
C ARG A 5 9.49 -29.32 -5.78
N ASP A 6 10.76 -29.03 -6.01
CA ASP A 6 11.43 -27.83 -5.50
C ASP A 6 10.81 -26.56 -6.10
N PHE A 7 10.52 -26.57 -7.41
CA PHE A 7 9.84 -25.48 -8.09
C PHE A 7 8.40 -25.27 -7.57
N LEU A 8 7.63 -26.35 -7.38
CA LEU A 8 6.27 -26.26 -6.83
C LEU A 8 6.27 -25.76 -5.38
N GLN A 9 7.26 -26.13 -4.59
CA GLN A 9 7.42 -25.63 -3.23
C GLN A 9 7.79 -24.14 -3.23
N GLN A 10 8.68 -23.69 -4.11
CA GLN A 10 9.01 -22.28 -4.30
C GLN A 10 7.79 -21.45 -4.70
N LEU A 11 6.99 -21.93 -5.69
CA LEU A 11 5.74 -21.28 -6.06
C LEU A 11 4.75 -21.19 -4.89
N ARG A 12 4.75 -22.20 -4.03
CA ARG A 12 3.90 -22.25 -2.85
C ARG A 12 4.30 -21.21 -1.80
N GLU A 13 5.58 -20.92 -1.63
CA GLU A 13 6.01 -19.87 -0.69
C GLU A 13 5.83 -18.47 -1.31
N SER A 14 6.18 -18.30 -2.59
CA SER A 14 6.02 -17.02 -3.30
C SER A 14 4.57 -16.55 -3.39
N ARG A 15 3.59 -17.47 -3.31
CA ARG A 15 2.16 -17.13 -3.34
C ARG A 15 1.79 -16.12 -2.25
N LYS A 16 2.43 -16.16 -1.08
CA LYS A 16 2.05 -15.29 0.05
C LYS A 16 2.43 -13.83 -0.23
N PHE A 17 3.49 -13.61 -1.02
CA PHE A 17 3.90 -12.30 -1.52
C PHE A 17 3.05 -11.86 -2.74
N ILE A 18 2.82 -12.79 -3.67
CA ILE A 18 2.23 -12.46 -4.98
C ILE A 18 0.71 -12.35 -4.92
N ILE A 19 0.02 -13.16 -4.11
CA ILE A 19 -1.45 -13.14 -3.99
C ILE A 19 -1.99 -11.75 -3.63
N PRO A 20 -1.50 -11.03 -2.60
CA PRO A 20 -2.04 -9.71 -2.30
C PRO A 20 -1.81 -8.73 -3.46
N ILE A 21 -0.64 -8.77 -4.13
CA ILE A 21 -0.36 -7.94 -5.31
C ILE A 21 -1.35 -8.28 -6.44
N LEU A 22 -1.52 -9.57 -6.75
CA LEU A 22 -2.44 -10.07 -7.78
C LEU A 22 -3.88 -9.62 -7.52
N ILE A 23 -4.35 -9.73 -6.28
CA ILE A 23 -5.69 -9.29 -5.89
C ILE A 23 -5.81 -7.77 -6.13
N THR A 24 -4.85 -6.98 -5.65
CA THR A 24 -4.85 -5.52 -5.80
C THR A 24 -4.91 -5.10 -7.27
N ILE A 25 -4.03 -5.64 -8.12
CA ILE A 25 -3.99 -5.26 -9.54
C ILE A 25 -5.21 -5.77 -10.32
N SER A 26 -5.76 -6.94 -9.95
CA SER A 26 -6.98 -7.47 -10.56
C SER A 26 -8.19 -6.61 -10.21
N LEU A 27 -8.29 -6.19 -8.94
CA LEU A 27 -9.34 -5.30 -8.48
C LEU A 27 -9.25 -3.93 -9.18
N THR A 28 -8.02 -3.44 -9.38
CA THR A 28 -7.75 -2.20 -10.11
C THR A 28 -8.16 -2.28 -11.57
N ALA A 29 -7.82 -3.38 -12.25
CA ALA A 29 -8.24 -3.63 -13.61
C ALA A 29 -9.77 -3.64 -13.72
N PHE A 30 -10.46 -4.35 -12.82
CA PHE A 30 -11.91 -4.39 -12.75
C PHE A 30 -12.52 -3.00 -12.59
N PHE A 31 -12.06 -2.23 -11.60
CA PHE A 31 -12.58 -0.88 -11.36
C PHE A 31 -12.24 0.11 -12.48
N THR A 32 -11.09 -0.03 -13.13
CA THR A 32 -10.75 0.81 -14.30
C THR A 32 -11.70 0.54 -15.46
N ILE A 33 -12.00 -0.73 -15.77
CA ILE A 33 -13.01 -1.08 -16.79
C ILE A 33 -14.36 -0.50 -16.41
N PHE A 34 -14.76 -0.65 -15.15
CA PHE A 34 -16.04 -0.20 -14.63
C PHE A 34 -16.22 1.32 -14.75
N VAL A 35 -15.21 2.09 -14.34
CA VAL A 35 -15.22 3.57 -14.42
C VAL A 35 -15.10 4.05 -15.87
N ASN A 36 -14.21 3.48 -16.67
CA ASN A 36 -14.01 3.88 -18.07
C ASN A 36 -15.27 3.74 -18.91
N ASN A 37 -15.99 2.63 -18.77
CA ASN A 37 -17.26 2.45 -19.49
C ASN A 37 -18.29 3.50 -19.08
N ALA A 38 -18.40 3.84 -17.80
CA ALA A 38 -19.32 4.88 -17.37
C ALA A 38 -18.96 6.27 -17.94
N LEU A 39 -17.67 6.61 -18.03
CA LEU A 39 -17.20 7.86 -18.63
C LEU A 39 -17.57 7.96 -20.12
N ILE A 40 -17.30 6.91 -20.91
CA ILE A 40 -17.62 6.86 -22.35
C ILE A 40 -19.11 7.10 -22.60
N TYR A 41 -19.98 6.46 -21.82
CA TYR A 41 -21.43 6.58 -22.03
C TYR A 41 -22.05 7.88 -21.52
N THR A 42 -21.40 8.53 -20.55
CA THR A 42 -21.85 9.83 -20.02
C THR A 42 -21.24 11.01 -20.77
N ASP A 43 -20.45 10.73 -21.82
CA ASP A 43 -19.73 11.71 -22.63
C ASP A 43 -18.90 12.68 -21.74
N GLN A 44 -18.35 12.12 -20.67
CA GLN A 44 -17.50 12.86 -19.73
C GLN A 44 -16.05 12.68 -20.11
N GLU A 45 -15.38 13.80 -20.41
CA GLU A 45 -13.94 13.81 -20.63
C GLU A 45 -13.18 13.68 -19.30
N VAL A 46 -12.14 12.85 -19.30
CA VAL A 46 -11.21 12.77 -18.18
C VAL A 46 -10.35 14.03 -18.18
N GLN A 47 -10.43 14.81 -17.11
CA GLN A 47 -9.54 15.95 -16.91
C GLN A 47 -8.16 15.46 -16.44
N ASP A 48 -7.12 15.78 -17.22
CA ASP A 48 -5.74 15.55 -16.78
C ASP A 48 -5.44 16.44 -15.56
N ILE A 49 -4.95 15.83 -14.49
CA ILE A 49 -4.55 16.55 -13.27
C ILE A 49 -3.13 17.14 -13.38
N ALA A 50 -2.50 17.04 -14.55
CA ALA A 50 -1.24 17.66 -14.89
C ALA A 50 -1.28 19.20 -14.72
N PRO A 51 -0.40 19.79 -13.90
CA PRO A 51 -0.28 21.24 -13.79
C PRO A 51 0.09 21.93 -15.11
N ILE A 52 0.93 21.26 -15.91
CA ILE A 52 1.39 21.75 -17.21
C ILE A 52 0.77 20.86 -18.28
N THR A 53 -0.10 21.45 -19.10
CA THR A 53 -0.73 20.81 -20.26
C THR A 53 -0.10 21.32 -21.55
N VAL A 54 -0.22 20.55 -22.63
CA VAL A 54 0.26 20.91 -23.95
C VAL A 54 -0.93 21.16 -24.85
N GLU A 55 -1.02 22.35 -25.46
CA GLU A 55 -2.14 22.72 -26.33
C GLU A 55 -2.17 21.93 -27.64
N ASN A 56 -0.99 21.58 -28.18
CA ASN A 56 -0.87 20.79 -29.40
C ASN A 56 -0.45 19.35 -29.09
N PRO A 57 -1.34 18.34 -29.26
CA PRO A 57 -1.04 16.94 -29.00
C PRO A 57 0.09 16.37 -29.88
N ASP A 58 0.32 16.95 -31.07
CA ASP A 58 1.33 16.46 -32.02
C ASP A 58 2.75 17.00 -31.71
N ASP A 59 2.88 17.94 -30.77
CA ASP A 59 4.19 18.43 -30.32
C ASP A 59 4.82 17.44 -29.33
N VAL A 60 5.44 16.39 -29.89
CA VAL A 60 6.14 15.36 -29.12
C VAL A 60 7.19 15.97 -28.17
N GLY A 61 7.88 17.02 -28.59
CA GLY A 61 8.88 17.71 -27.77
C GLY A 61 8.24 18.39 -26.57
N GLY A 62 7.16 19.13 -26.81
CA GLY A 62 6.32 19.75 -25.79
C GLY A 62 5.73 18.73 -24.82
N THR A 63 5.18 17.61 -25.29
CA THR A 63 4.61 16.55 -24.45
C THR A 63 5.65 15.93 -23.52
N ILE A 64 6.86 15.65 -24.03
CA ILE A 64 7.94 15.10 -23.20
C ILE A 64 8.40 16.12 -22.16
N ALA A 65 8.60 17.37 -22.56
CA ALA A 65 9.03 18.43 -21.65
C ALA A 65 7.99 18.72 -20.55
N ALA A 66 6.70 18.79 -20.90
CA ALA A 66 5.60 18.93 -19.95
C ALA A 66 5.55 17.72 -19.00
N GLY A 67 5.62 16.51 -19.53
CA GLY A 67 5.61 15.28 -18.73
C GLY A 67 6.75 15.22 -17.71
N LEU A 68 7.97 15.55 -18.12
CA LEU A 68 9.12 15.63 -17.22
C LEU A 68 8.94 16.72 -16.16
N SER A 69 8.43 17.88 -16.54
CA SER A 69 8.20 19.01 -15.63
C SER A 69 7.13 18.68 -14.59
N ASN A 70 6.02 18.06 -15.01
CA ASN A 70 4.98 17.55 -14.12
C ASN A 70 5.54 16.50 -13.16
N ALA A 71 6.36 15.57 -13.65
CA ALA A 71 6.98 14.56 -12.79
C ALA A 71 7.87 15.18 -11.71
N LEU A 72 8.66 16.21 -12.04
CA LEU A 72 9.44 16.95 -11.04
C LEU A 72 8.56 17.63 -10.00
N ILE A 73 7.43 18.23 -10.41
CA ILE A 73 6.45 18.83 -9.50
C ILE A 73 5.88 17.77 -8.55
N TYR A 74 5.43 16.62 -9.07
CA TYR A 74 4.88 15.54 -8.25
C TYR A 74 5.91 14.95 -7.28
N VAL A 75 7.14 14.71 -7.74
CA VAL A 75 8.23 14.25 -6.88
C VAL A 75 8.55 15.28 -5.79
N PHE A 76 8.55 16.57 -6.12
CA PHE A 76 8.78 17.63 -5.15
C PHE A 76 7.68 17.69 -4.07
N ILE A 77 6.41 17.57 -4.47
CA ILE A 77 5.28 17.47 -3.52
C ILE A 77 5.43 16.23 -2.62
N ALA A 78 5.80 15.09 -3.19
CA ALA A 78 6.04 13.87 -2.43
C ALA A 78 7.20 14.02 -1.42
N LEU A 79 8.27 14.72 -1.78
CA LEU A 79 9.38 15.03 -0.87
C LEU A 79 8.95 15.93 0.30
N ILE A 80 8.11 16.94 0.04
CA ILE A 80 7.54 17.78 1.11
C ILE A 80 6.69 16.93 2.06
N GLY A 81 5.81 16.08 1.51
CA GLY A 81 4.99 15.15 2.30
C GLY A 81 5.84 14.18 3.12
N GLY A 82 6.90 13.63 2.52
CA GLY A 82 7.85 12.75 3.20
C GLY A 82 8.60 13.45 4.33
N PHE A 83 9.05 14.69 4.13
CA PHE A 83 9.67 15.51 5.17
C PHE A 83 8.71 15.76 6.34
N PHE A 84 7.45 16.11 6.04
CA PHE A 84 6.41 16.30 7.05
C PHE A 84 6.14 15.02 7.85
N LEU A 85 6.10 13.87 7.18
CA LEU A 85 5.93 12.57 7.82
C LEU A 85 7.11 12.23 8.74
N VAL A 86 8.36 12.41 8.27
CA VAL A 86 9.56 12.20 9.09
C VAL A 86 9.59 13.15 10.29
N PHE A 87 9.16 14.40 10.11
CA PHE A 87 9.02 15.37 11.20
C PHE A 87 8.02 14.89 12.27
N LEU A 88 6.86 14.36 11.87
CA LEU A 88 5.87 13.79 12.80
C LEU A 88 6.41 12.57 13.56
N ILE A 89 7.15 11.69 12.88
CA ILE A 89 7.80 10.54 13.51
C ILE A 89 8.84 11.00 14.54
N ARG A 90 9.73 11.93 14.16
CA ARG A 90 10.79 12.43 15.05
C ARG A 90 10.25 13.19 16.25
N THR A 91 9.11 13.84 16.12
CA THR A 91 8.44 14.52 17.24
C THR A 91 7.64 13.58 18.12
N GLY A 92 7.63 12.27 17.84
CA GLY A 92 6.92 11.25 18.63
C GLY A 92 5.39 11.38 18.56
N LYS A 93 4.85 12.16 17.61
CA LYS A 93 3.41 12.43 17.50
C LYS A 93 2.68 11.31 16.77
N ILE A 94 2.86 10.07 17.23
CA ILE A 94 2.34 8.86 16.57
C ILE A 94 0.82 8.94 16.39
N LYS A 95 0.06 9.38 17.40
CA LYS A 95 -1.41 9.54 17.29
C LYS A 95 -1.85 10.45 16.14
N ILE A 96 -1.07 11.50 15.83
CA ILE A 96 -1.37 12.38 14.68
C ILE A 96 -1.14 11.63 13.37
N LEU A 97 -0.08 10.83 13.31
CA LEU A 97 0.21 9.99 12.15
C LEU A 97 -0.90 8.95 11.92
N GLU A 98 -1.37 8.29 12.99
CA GLU A 98 -2.50 7.35 12.90
C GLU A 98 -3.78 8.04 12.41
N LEU A 99 -4.08 9.24 12.94
CA LEU A 99 -5.24 10.03 12.55
C LEU A 99 -5.15 10.49 11.10
N LEU A 100 -3.96 10.89 10.63
CA LEU A 100 -3.71 11.31 9.27
C LEU A 100 -3.97 10.16 8.30
N PHE A 101 -3.42 8.96 8.57
CA PHE A 101 -3.65 7.79 7.71
C PHE A 101 -5.10 7.33 7.73
N ALA A 102 -5.75 7.29 8.90
CA ALA A 102 -7.16 6.95 9.00
C ALA A 102 -8.02 7.95 8.21
N SER A 103 -7.73 9.25 8.30
CA SER A 103 -8.41 10.31 7.55
C SER A 103 -8.25 10.13 6.04
N MET A 104 -7.02 9.89 5.57
CA MET A 104 -6.74 9.65 4.16
C MET A 104 -7.47 8.40 3.63
N MET A 105 -7.50 7.32 4.41
CA MET A 105 -8.22 6.09 4.06
C MET A 105 -9.74 6.29 4.00
N GLY A 106 -10.30 6.98 4.99
CA GLY A 106 -11.73 7.33 5.01
C GLY A 106 -12.12 8.21 3.83
N PHE A 107 -11.30 9.24 3.54
CA PHE A 107 -11.51 10.12 2.39
C PHE A 107 -11.40 9.38 1.07
N ALA A 108 -10.37 8.55 0.87
CA ALA A 108 -10.20 7.76 -0.34
C ALA A 108 -11.39 6.81 -0.58
N THR A 109 -11.85 6.14 0.49
CA THR A 109 -13.01 5.24 0.41
C THR A 109 -14.30 6.00 0.10
N PHE A 110 -14.48 7.19 0.68
CA PHE A 110 -15.60 8.08 0.36
C PHE A 110 -15.58 8.49 -1.11
N THR A 111 -14.49 9.09 -1.58
CA THR A 111 -14.36 9.57 -2.97
C THR A 111 -14.59 8.43 -3.95
N PHE A 112 -13.99 7.27 -3.70
CA PHE A 112 -14.20 6.11 -4.54
C PHE A 112 -15.63 5.57 -4.50
N GLY A 113 -16.26 5.57 -3.31
CA GLY A 113 -17.68 5.25 -3.17
C GLY A 113 -18.53 6.13 -4.08
N VAL A 114 -18.25 7.44 -4.12
CA VAL A 114 -18.96 8.38 -5.00
C VAL A 114 -18.73 7.99 -6.46
N TYR A 115 -17.49 7.74 -6.86
CA TYR A 115 -17.18 7.31 -8.24
C TYR A 115 -17.90 6.01 -8.62
N VAL A 116 -17.87 4.97 -7.79
CA VAL A 116 -18.49 3.67 -8.12
C VAL A 116 -20.01 3.77 -8.09
N PHE A 117 -20.58 4.31 -7.01
CA PHE A 117 -22.02 4.32 -6.83
C PHE A 117 -22.73 5.25 -7.81
N TRP A 118 -22.09 6.34 -8.24
CA TRP A 118 -22.62 7.19 -9.31
C TRP A 118 -22.83 6.42 -10.62
N THR A 119 -22.01 5.40 -10.89
CA THR A 119 -22.14 4.59 -12.12
C THR A 119 -23.12 3.42 -12.00
N ILE A 120 -23.58 3.05 -10.79
CA ILE A 120 -24.49 1.90 -10.60
C ILE A 120 -25.80 2.04 -11.40
N PRO A 121 -26.52 3.19 -11.32
CA PRO A 121 -27.73 3.37 -12.11
C PRO A 121 -27.47 3.13 -13.61
N PHE A 122 -26.35 3.64 -14.12
CA PHE A 122 -25.93 3.44 -15.50
C PHE A 122 -25.78 1.95 -15.86
N TRP A 123 -25.12 1.15 -15.02
CA TRP A 123 -25.01 -0.29 -15.25
C TRP A 123 -26.37 -0.99 -15.22
N ILE A 124 -27.28 -0.59 -14.33
CA ILE A 124 -28.66 -1.12 -14.30
C ILE A 124 -29.37 -0.83 -15.62
N PHE A 125 -29.24 0.38 -16.17
CA PHE A 125 -29.83 0.73 -17.46
C PHE A 125 -29.28 -0.10 -18.62
N ILE A 126 -27.96 -0.32 -18.66
CA ILE A 126 -27.33 -1.17 -19.69
C ILE A 126 -27.80 -2.63 -19.61
N PHE A 127 -27.88 -3.20 -18.41
CA PHE A 127 -28.28 -4.60 -18.25
C PHE A 127 -29.79 -4.82 -18.42
N PHE A 128 -30.60 -3.79 -18.21
CA PHE A 128 -32.07 -3.87 -18.26
C PHE A 128 -32.69 -2.74 -19.11
N PRO A 129 -32.34 -2.62 -20.41
CA PRO A 129 -32.78 -1.50 -21.24
C PRO A 129 -34.28 -1.52 -21.56
N SER A 130 -34.94 -2.68 -21.42
CA SER A 130 -36.37 -2.84 -21.70
C SER A 130 -37.29 -2.48 -20.54
N THR A 131 -36.75 -2.19 -19.35
CA THR A 131 -37.55 -1.99 -18.12
C THR A 131 -37.77 -0.53 -17.77
N VAL A 132 -36.92 0.39 -18.25
CA VAL A 132 -36.97 1.82 -17.91
C VAL A 132 -36.73 2.64 -19.17
N ASP A 133 -37.65 3.54 -19.50
CA ASP A 133 -37.44 4.51 -20.57
C ASP A 133 -36.40 5.56 -20.15
N PHE A 134 -35.72 6.15 -21.13
CA PHE A 134 -34.57 7.03 -20.88
C PHE A 134 -34.88 8.21 -19.94
N ILE A 135 -36.09 8.80 -20.03
CA ILE A 135 -36.48 9.94 -19.19
C ILE A 135 -36.64 9.51 -17.74
N SER A 136 -37.38 8.42 -17.49
CA SER A 136 -37.54 7.87 -16.13
C SER A 136 -36.20 7.43 -15.54
N PHE A 137 -35.29 6.91 -16.38
CA PHE A 137 -33.93 6.57 -15.97
C PHE A 137 -33.16 7.81 -15.46
N GLN A 138 -33.16 8.91 -16.21
CA GLN A 138 -32.47 10.14 -15.79
C GLN A 138 -33.04 10.74 -14.50
N VAL A 139 -34.37 10.71 -14.33
CA VAL A 139 -35.02 11.15 -13.08
C VAL A 139 -34.63 10.24 -11.91
N ALA A 140 -34.60 8.92 -12.12
CA ALA A 140 -34.17 7.97 -11.10
C ALA A 140 -32.70 8.16 -10.70
N VAL A 141 -31.80 8.37 -11.68
CA VAL A 141 -30.38 8.69 -11.45
C VAL A 141 -30.25 9.94 -10.59
N PHE A 142 -30.97 11.01 -10.93
CA PHE A 142 -30.93 12.27 -10.19
C PHE A 142 -31.35 12.08 -8.72
N ILE A 143 -32.45 11.35 -8.48
CA ILE A 143 -32.93 11.07 -7.12
C ILE A 143 -31.95 10.17 -6.35
N LEU A 144 -31.40 9.14 -7.01
CA LEU A 144 -30.48 8.20 -6.38
C LEU A 144 -29.11 8.80 -6.08
N ASN A 145 -28.67 9.83 -6.81
CA ASN A 145 -27.33 10.42 -6.65
C ASN A 145 -27.06 10.89 -5.21
N GLU A 146 -28.03 11.59 -4.60
CA GLU A 146 -27.92 12.04 -3.21
C GLU A 146 -27.78 10.87 -2.23
N PHE A 147 -28.54 9.78 -2.44
CA PHE A 147 -28.43 8.57 -1.64
C PHE A 147 -27.06 7.90 -1.80
N MET A 148 -26.51 7.87 -3.02
CA MET A 148 -25.19 7.29 -3.29
C MET A 148 -24.06 8.06 -2.60
N ILE A 149 -24.15 9.40 -2.54
CA ILE A 149 -23.20 10.22 -1.79
C ILE A 149 -23.28 9.90 -0.29
N ILE A 150 -24.49 9.78 0.27
CA ILE A 150 -24.68 9.44 1.69
C ILE A 150 -24.12 8.04 2.00
N ILE A 151 -24.39 7.04 1.14
CA ILE A 151 -23.84 5.69 1.31
C ILE A 151 -22.30 5.75 1.25
N SER A 152 -21.74 6.46 0.28
CA SER A 152 -20.27 6.66 0.18
C SER A 152 -19.68 7.26 1.45
N LEU A 153 -20.36 8.25 2.02
CA LEU A 153 -19.94 8.91 3.25
C LEU A 153 -19.94 7.93 4.43
N ILE A 154 -20.97 7.09 4.54
CA ILE A 154 -21.04 6.03 5.55
C ILE A 154 -19.86 5.07 5.41
N PHE A 155 -19.53 4.62 4.20
CA PHE A 155 -18.37 3.76 3.94
C PHE A 155 -17.05 4.45 4.32
N GLY A 156 -16.89 5.73 3.97
CA GLY A 156 -15.73 6.52 4.35
C GLY A 156 -15.57 6.66 5.87
N ILE A 157 -16.66 6.96 6.58
CA ILE A 157 -16.68 7.05 8.04
C ILE A 157 -16.35 5.70 8.67
N ILE A 158 -16.93 4.60 8.19
CA ILE A 158 -16.63 3.26 8.70
C ILE A 158 -15.14 2.95 8.51
N SER A 159 -14.57 3.19 7.32
CA SER A 159 -13.14 2.99 7.06
C SER A 159 -12.27 3.83 8.00
N PHE A 160 -12.64 5.09 8.23
CA PHE A 160 -11.95 5.98 9.17
C PHE A 160 -12.00 5.42 10.59
N LEU A 161 -13.17 5.02 11.08
CA LEU A 161 -13.35 4.54 12.46
C LEU A 161 -12.62 3.22 12.71
N VAL A 162 -12.63 2.29 11.74
CA VAL A 162 -11.96 1.00 11.87
C VAL A 162 -10.45 1.15 12.01
N LEU A 163 -9.84 2.10 11.30
CA LEU A 163 -8.40 2.34 11.35
C LEU A 163 -8.00 3.34 12.46
N GLY A 164 -8.84 4.32 12.72
CA GLY A 164 -8.59 5.41 13.67
C GLY A 164 -8.88 5.08 15.13
N LEU A 165 -9.72 4.08 15.40
CA LEU A 165 -10.06 3.65 16.77
C LEU A 165 -9.45 2.29 17.09
N ASN A 166 -8.61 2.25 18.13
CA ASN A 166 -7.94 1.02 18.58
C ASN A 166 -8.90 -0.14 18.86
N ARG A 167 -10.14 0.14 19.27
CA ARG A 167 -11.17 -0.87 19.58
C ARG A 167 -11.56 -1.75 18.38
N PHE A 168 -11.54 -1.21 17.17
CA PHE A 168 -12.02 -1.91 15.96
C PHE A 168 -10.88 -2.46 15.10
N ARG A 169 -9.64 -2.29 15.56
CA ARG A 169 -8.45 -2.57 14.79
C ARG A 169 -8.19 -4.08 14.73
N SER A 170 -8.31 -4.64 13.53
CA SER A 170 -7.96 -6.02 13.22
C SER A 170 -6.94 -6.06 12.09
N GLN A 171 -5.89 -6.86 12.23
CA GLN A 171 -4.86 -6.99 11.17
C GLN A 171 -5.45 -7.43 9.83
N LYS A 172 -6.46 -8.30 9.86
CA LYS A 172 -7.14 -8.76 8.65
C LYS A 172 -7.86 -7.61 7.95
N ILE A 173 -8.60 -6.80 8.70
CA ILE A 173 -9.34 -5.67 8.15
C ILE A 173 -8.38 -4.60 7.64
N HIS A 174 -7.32 -4.31 8.38
CA HIS A 174 -6.26 -3.41 7.95
C HIS A 174 -5.67 -3.83 6.60
N ASN A 175 -5.27 -5.09 6.46
CA ASN A 175 -4.72 -5.63 5.22
C ASN A 175 -5.71 -5.54 4.04
N VAL A 176 -7.00 -5.82 4.29
CA VAL A 176 -8.05 -5.67 3.27
C VAL A 176 -8.20 -4.21 2.86
N LEU A 177 -8.17 -3.27 3.81
CA LEU A 177 -8.22 -1.84 3.52
C LEU A 177 -6.98 -1.36 2.76
N MET A 178 -5.78 -1.90 3.03
CA MET A 178 -4.57 -1.58 2.26
C MET A 178 -4.69 -2.04 0.79
N ILE A 179 -5.18 -3.26 0.56
CA ILE A 179 -5.44 -3.79 -0.80
C ILE A 179 -6.47 -2.92 -1.51
N LEU A 180 -7.59 -2.61 -0.83
CA LEU A 180 -8.64 -1.78 -1.38
C LEU A 180 -8.06 -0.41 -1.74
N PHE A 181 -7.48 0.31 -0.78
CA PHE A 181 -6.90 1.64 -0.99
C PHE A 181 -5.86 1.66 -2.11
N GLY A 182 -4.95 0.68 -2.15
CA GLY A 182 -3.96 0.56 -3.22
C GLY A 182 -4.63 0.48 -4.60
N SER A 183 -5.69 -0.31 -4.70
CA SER A 183 -6.48 -0.41 -5.92
C SER A 183 -7.22 0.90 -6.25
N LEU A 184 -7.86 1.54 -5.26
CA LEU A 184 -8.64 2.76 -5.47
C LEU A 184 -7.76 3.92 -5.94
N MET A 185 -6.63 4.15 -5.24
CA MET A 185 -5.65 5.16 -5.64
C MET A 185 -5.03 4.83 -6.99
N GLY A 186 -4.86 3.54 -7.31
CA GLY A 186 -4.50 3.07 -8.63
C GLY A 186 -5.43 3.58 -9.72
N VAL A 187 -6.74 3.43 -9.55
CA VAL A 187 -7.76 3.91 -10.50
C VAL A 187 -7.74 5.42 -10.63
N VAL A 188 -7.76 6.12 -9.49
CA VAL A 188 -7.77 7.60 -9.47
C VAL A 188 -6.56 8.17 -10.18
N PHE A 189 -5.35 7.70 -9.86
CA PHE A 189 -4.15 8.24 -10.49
C PHE A 189 -3.94 7.70 -11.90
N GLY A 190 -4.24 6.42 -12.17
CA GLY A 190 -4.01 5.83 -13.49
C GLY A 190 -4.88 6.42 -14.58
N ILE A 191 -6.13 6.80 -14.28
CA ILE A 191 -7.01 7.45 -15.26
C ILE A 191 -6.63 8.93 -15.42
N ASN A 192 -6.37 9.64 -14.32
CA ASN A 192 -6.20 11.10 -14.36
C ASN A 192 -4.78 11.58 -14.70
N PHE A 193 -3.74 10.74 -14.59
CA PHE A 193 -2.39 11.13 -14.99
C PHE A 193 -2.19 11.06 -16.51
N GLY A 194 -1.63 12.12 -17.08
CA GLY A 194 -1.01 12.08 -18.41
C GLY A 194 0.05 10.98 -18.52
N THR A 195 0.04 10.25 -19.65
CA THR A 195 0.84 9.03 -19.88
C THR A 195 2.34 9.26 -19.69
N VAL A 196 2.88 10.33 -20.27
CA VAL A 196 4.31 10.63 -20.20
C VAL A 196 4.72 11.07 -18.79
N SER A 197 3.91 11.92 -18.13
CA SER A 197 4.11 12.32 -16.74
C SER A 197 4.18 11.10 -15.82
N LEU A 198 3.27 10.14 -16.00
CA LEU A 198 3.23 8.93 -15.20
C LEU A 198 4.52 8.12 -15.30
N PHE A 199 5.03 7.88 -16.51
CA PHE A 199 6.24 7.10 -16.70
C PHE A 199 7.46 7.75 -16.05
N PHE A 200 7.60 9.08 -16.16
CA PHE A 200 8.67 9.78 -15.47
C PHE A 200 8.53 9.72 -13.94
N VAL A 201 7.32 9.82 -13.39
CA VAL A 201 7.08 9.66 -11.95
C VAL A 201 7.45 8.25 -11.49
N LEU A 202 6.96 7.22 -12.17
CA LEU A 202 7.25 5.81 -11.83
C LEU A 202 8.75 5.51 -11.94
N LEU A 203 9.43 6.03 -12.97
CA LEU A 203 10.86 5.91 -13.13
C LEU A 203 11.63 6.59 -11.99
N ALA A 204 11.28 7.84 -11.66
CA ALA A 204 11.93 8.59 -10.60
C ALA A 204 11.79 7.90 -9.24
N LEU A 205 10.59 7.38 -8.93
CA LEU A 205 10.33 6.67 -7.69
C LEU A 205 11.02 5.30 -7.64
N ALA A 206 11.04 4.55 -8.73
CA ALA A 206 11.79 3.30 -8.81
C ALA A 206 13.30 3.51 -8.60
N ILE A 207 13.88 4.56 -9.20
CA ILE A 207 15.29 4.93 -8.97
C ILE A 207 15.51 5.34 -7.51
N TYR A 208 14.59 6.13 -6.94
CA TYR A 208 14.68 6.54 -5.55
C TYR A 208 14.59 5.35 -4.59
N ASP A 209 13.74 4.36 -4.86
CA ASP A 209 13.59 3.17 -4.01
C ASP A 209 14.90 2.34 -3.97
N ILE A 210 15.54 2.15 -5.14
CA ILE A 210 16.88 1.53 -5.22
C ILE A 210 17.88 2.32 -4.37
N TYR A 211 17.92 3.64 -4.53
CA TYR A 211 18.82 4.50 -3.76
C TYR A 211 18.57 4.40 -2.26
N ALA A 212 17.30 4.49 -1.84
CA ALA A 212 16.88 4.52 -0.44
C ALA A 212 17.26 3.23 0.30
N VAL A 213 17.11 2.07 -0.34
CA VAL A 213 17.42 0.76 0.25
C VAL A 213 18.93 0.50 0.33
N PHE A 214 19.68 0.74 -0.75
CA PHE A 214 21.11 0.35 -0.79
C PHE A 214 22.08 1.39 -0.22
N TRP A 215 21.74 2.68 -0.28
CA TRP A 215 22.61 3.78 0.14
C TRP A 215 21.94 4.80 1.05
N GLY A 216 20.61 4.78 1.14
CA GLY A 216 19.83 5.81 1.81
C GLY A 216 19.54 5.59 3.30
N PRO A 217 18.52 6.31 3.83
CA PRO A 217 18.18 6.33 5.25
C PRO A 217 17.75 4.96 5.80
N ILE A 218 17.10 4.13 4.96
CA ILE A 218 16.57 2.83 5.36
C ILE A 218 17.72 1.91 5.78
N LYS A 219 18.83 1.88 5.03
CA LYS A 219 20.03 1.12 5.40
C LYS A 219 20.57 1.48 6.80
N LYS A 220 20.45 2.74 7.23
CA LYS A 220 20.93 3.20 8.53
C LYS A 220 20.05 2.76 9.69
N MET A 221 18.77 2.43 9.44
CA MET A 221 17.86 1.89 10.47
C MET A 221 18.22 0.46 10.88
N PHE A 222 18.90 -0.27 10.00
CA PHE A 222 19.33 -1.66 10.21
C PHE A 222 20.84 -1.79 10.47
N ALA A 223 21.57 -0.68 10.51
CA ALA A 223 22.95 -0.71 10.96
C ALA A 223 22.96 -1.04 12.46
N PRO A 224 23.80 -1.98 12.94
CA PRO A 224 23.93 -2.26 14.35
C PRO A 224 24.19 -0.95 15.10
N LEU A 225 23.43 -0.70 16.17
CA LEU A 225 23.70 0.45 17.03
C LEU A 225 25.16 0.36 17.50
N PRO A 226 25.92 1.47 17.49
CA PRO A 226 27.29 1.43 17.98
C PRO A 226 27.26 0.90 19.40
N GLU A 227 28.06 -0.14 19.68
CA GLU A 227 28.26 -0.67 21.02
C GLU A 227 28.49 0.51 21.95
N LYS A 228 27.56 0.71 22.90
CA LYS A 228 27.78 1.64 23.99
C LYS A 228 28.89 1.01 24.82
N ASN A 229 30.14 1.36 24.50
CA ASN A 229 31.32 0.87 25.21
C ASN A 229 31.03 0.93 26.71
N SER A 230 31.00 -0.25 27.32
CA SER A 230 30.86 -0.50 28.74
C SER A 230 32.13 -0.08 29.49
N SER A 231 32.56 1.16 29.28
CA SER A 231 33.74 1.78 29.90
C SER A 231 33.43 3.09 30.64
N ASP A 232 32.14 3.39 30.86
CA ASP A 232 31.68 4.56 31.64
C ASP A 232 31.01 4.17 32.98
N ASN A 233 31.47 3.08 33.61
CA ASN A 233 31.23 2.81 35.03
C ASN A 233 32.58 2.51 35.73
N LYS A 234 33.37 3.56 35.96
CA LYS A 234 34.34 3.59 37.07
C LYS A 234 33.66 4.29 38.26
N GLN A 235 33.90 3.74 39.46
CA GLN A 235 33.36 4.12 40.77
C GLN A 235 31.88 3.70 40.94
N TYR A 236 31.50 2.81 41.86
CA TYR A 236 31.96 2.64 43.23
C TYR A 236 32.10 1.15 43.57
N VAL A 237 33.30 0.74 44.03
CA VAL A 237 33.46 -0.47 44.84
C VAL A 237 33.28 0.00 46.27
N GLU A 238 32.09 -0.21 46.84
CA GLU A 238 31.92 -0.13 48.29
C GLU A 238 32.30 -1.48 48.90
N ASN A 239 33.17 -1.37 49.91
CA ASN A 239 33.93 -2.41 50.56
C ASN A 239 33.02 -3.35 51.38
N PRO A 240 33.13 -4.68 51.27
CA PRO A 240 32.34 -5.62 52.05
C PRO A 240 33.01 -5.85 53.41
N ASP A 241 32.97 -4.85 54.27
CA ASP A 241 33.27 -4.98 55.70
C ASP A 241 32.56 -3.81 56.38
N MET A 242 31.40 -4.08 56.98
CA MET A 242 30.85 -3.44 58.18
C MET A 242 29.37 -3.84 58.35
N ILE A 243 29.13 -4.61 59.43
CA ILE A 243 27.89 -4.67 60.23
C ILE A 243 26.80 -5.58 59.61
N GLU A 244 26.57 -6.85 59.99
CA GLU A 244 26.55 -7.47 61.34
C GLU A 244 26.08 -6.53 62.45
N SER A 245 24.82 -6.11 62.37
CA SER A 245 24.00 -5.81 63.55
C SER A 245 22.53 -5.81 63.14
N LEU A 246 21.71 -6.44 63.97
CA LEU A 246 20.24 -6.50 63.95
C LEU A 246 19.67 -7.69 63.19
N SER A 247 19.93 -8.87 63.76
CA SER A 247 18.93 -9.92 63.89
C SER A 247 17.76 -9.43 64.78
N ASP A 248 16.60 -10.05 64.54
CA ASP A 248 15.47 -10.25 65.46
C ASP A 248 14.41 -9.14 65.60
N GLU A 249 13.23 -9.41 65.02
CA GLU A 249 11.85 -9.09 65.48
C GLU A 249 10.90 -9.20 64.26
N GLU A 250 9.70 -9.77 64.26
CA GLU A 250 8.93 -10.64 65.13
C GLU A 250 7.74 -11.13 64.26
N ASN A 251 7.21 -12.32 64.54
CA ASN A 251 5.98 -12.83 63.93
C ASN A 251 4.76 -12.02 64.37
N PHE A 252 3.85 -11.66 63.46
CA PHE A 252 2.42 -11.50 63.79
C PHE A 252 1.52 -11.93 62.63
N ALA A 253 0.61 -12.86 62.94
CA ALA A 253 -0.51 -13.26 62.12
C ALA A 253 -1.71 -12.35 62.43
N GLU A 254 -2.48 -11.92 61.42
CA GLU A 254 -3.95 -12.03 61.39
C GLU A 254 -4.58 -11.50 60.08
N ASN A 255 -5.48 -12.34 59.57
CA ASN A 255 -6.68 -12.09 58.75
C ASN A 255 -7.05 -10.64 58.38
N ASN A 256 -7.36 -10.42 57.09
CA ASN A 256 -8.76 -10.17 56.69
C ASN A 256 -8.98 -10.25 55.17
N SER A 257 -10.19 -10.67 54.86
CA SER A 257 -10.79 -11.06 53.59
C SER A 257 -11.24 -9.90 52.69
N THR A 258 -11.51 -10.28 51.43
CA THR A 258 -12.46 -9.73 50.43
C THR A 258 -12.11 -8.43 49.69
N ALA A 259 -11.81 -8.54 48.39
CA ALA A 259 -12.80 -8.28 47.32
C ALA A 259 -12.22 -8.64 45.93
N ASP A 260 -13.00 -9.41 45.18
CA ASP A 260 -12.80 -9.78 43.78
C ASP A 260 -12.57 -8.57 42.86
N TYR A 261 -11.50 -8.64 42.08
CA TYR A 261 -11.48 -8.12 40.72
C TYR A 261 -10.85 -9.20 39.83
N GLU A 262 -11.68 -9.86 39.01
CA GLU A 262 -11.22 -10.73 37.94
C GLU A 262 -10.42 -9.89 36.92
N GLU A 263 -9.09 -9.98 36.97
CA GLU A 263 -8.23 -9.56 35.87
C GLU A 263 -8.36 -10.58 34.73
N GLU A 264 -8.99 -10.14 33.62
CA GLU A 264 -8.98 -10.85 32.35
C GLU A 264 -7.52 -11.10 31.91
N LYS A 265 -7.14 -12.38 31.89
CA LYS A 265 -5.85 -12.85 31.35
C LYS A 265 -5.63 -12.31 29.93
N PRO A 266 -4.50 -11.66 29.63
CA PRO A 266 -4.16 -11.37 28.24
C PRO A 266 -3.89 -12.68 27.50
N SER A 267 -4.48 -12.75 26.31
CA SER A 267 -4.49 -13.88 25.38
C SER A 267 -3.08 -14.35 25.01
N LYS A 268 -2.84 -15.66 25.25
CA LYS A 268 -1.83 -16.56 24.65
C LYS A 268 -0.71 -15.87 23.87
N GLU A 269 0.45 -15.76 24.53
CA GLU A 269 1.74 -15.55 23.90
C GLU A 269 1.94 -16.54 22.75
N ILE A 270 2.31 -16.00 21.59
CA ILE A 270 2.55 -16.74 20.35
C ILE A 270 3.94 -17.37 20.47
N HIS A 271 4.00 -18.69 20.64
CA HIS A 271 5.25 -19.44 20.52
C HIS A 271 5.76 -19.42 19.07
N PHE A 272 6.87 -18.72 18.84
CA PHE A 272 7.66 -18.87 17.61
C PHE A 272 8.40 -20.21 17.62
N PRO A 273 8.45 -20.96 16.51
CA PRO A 273 9.22 -22.20 16.45
C PRO A 273 10.72 -21.89 16.58
N GLN A 274 11.29 -22.27 17.72
CA GLN A 274 12.73 -22.17 17.99
C GLN A 274 13.50 -23.16 17.12
N LYS A 275 14.32 -22.65 16.21
CA LYS A 275 15.42 -23.42 15.63
C LYS A 275 16.60 -23.30 16.59
N ASN A 276 16.97 -24.41 17.24
CA ASN A 276 18.14 -24.51 18.12
C ASN A 276 19.41 -24.06 17.38
N LEU A 277 19.81 -22.82 17.55
CA LEU A 277 21.17 -22.33 17.32
C LEU A 277 21.67 -21.68 18.61
N GLY A 278 22.92 -21.98 18.94
CA GLY A 278 23.54 -21.81 20.25
C GLY A 278 23.52 -20.39 20.81
N ASN A 279 23.55 -20.37 22.13
CA ASN A 279 23.50 -19.22 23.03
C ASN A 279 24.55 -18.14 22.69
N ASN A 280 24.05 -16.91 22.53
CA ASN A 280 24.69 -15.60 22.81
C ASN A 280 24.45 -14.55 21.70
N GLU A 281 23.20 -14.37 21.27
CA GLU A 281 22.80 -13.15 20.57
C GLU A 281 21.73 -12.42 21.39
N GLU A 282 22.09 -11.22 21.83
CA GLU A 282 21.23 -10.28 22.52
C GLU A 282 20.11 -9.88 21.55
N TYR A 283 18.88 -10.27 21.88
CA TYR A 283 17.71 -10.01 21.06
C TYR A 283 17.51 -8.50 20.90
N LEU A 284 17.71 -7.98 19.69
CA LEU A 284 17.17 -6.68 19.29
C LEU A 284 15.66 -6.69 19.55
N ASP A 285 15.23 -5.96 20.57
CA ASP A 285 13.82 -5.75 20.91
C ASP A 285 13.14 -5.02 19.75
N TYR A 286 12.60 -5.81 18.81
CA TYR A 286 11.81 -5.31 17.69
C TYR A 286 10.50 -4.76 18.26
N GLN A 287 10.44 -3.45 18.46
CA GLN A 287 9.20 -2.76 18.76
C GLN A 287 8.17 -3.12 17.67
N PRO A 288 7.00 -3.70 18.01
CA PRO A 288 6.03 -4.11 17.02
C PRO A 288 5.59 -2.90 16.21
N ILE A 289 5.70 -2.99 14.89
CA ILE A 289 5.27 -1.92 13.96
C ILE A 289 3.82 -1.57 14.31
N PRO A 290 3.52 -0.32 14.65
CA PRO A 290 2.17 0.04 15.06
C PRO A 290 1.23 -0.24 13.88
N ILE A 291 0.19 -1.04 14.14
CA ILE A 291 -0.79 -1.52 13.15
C ILE A 291 -1.47 -0.36 12.38
N SER A 292 -1.37 0.88 12.86
CA SER A 292 -1.80 2.12 12.18
C SER A 292 -1.06 2.44 10.89
N LEU A 293 0.16 1.93 10.71
CA LEU A 293 0.99 2.34 9.59
C LEU A 293 0.46 1.76 8.28
N PRO A 294 0.63 2.47 7.15
CA PRO A 294 0.16 2.07 5.83
C PRO A 294 1.05 0.94 5.26
N VAL A 295 1.05 -0.19 5.93
CA VAL A 295 1.84 -1.37 5.62
C VAL A 295 0.91 -2.57 5.64
N TYR A 296 0.90 -3.33 4.56
CA TYR A 296 0.30 -4.65 4.55
C TYR A 296 1.23 -5.59 5.30
N HIS A 297 0.74 -6.22 6.36
CA HIS A 297 1.57 -7.02 7.25
C HIS A 297 0.98 -8.42 7.47
N THR A 298 1.81 -9.43 7.27
CA THR A 298 1.58 -10.83 7.63
C THR A 298 2.74 -11.31 8.49
N PRO A 299 2.64 -12.46 9.19
CA PRO A 299 3.74 -12.96 10.03
C PRO A 299 5.09 -13.15 9.32
N GLU A 300 5.09 -13.19 7.99
CA GLU A 300 6.25 -13.54 7.17
C GLU A 300 6.68 -12.41 6.24
N ILE A 301 5.76 -11.51 5.87
CA ILE A 301 5.97 -10.49 4.82
C ILE A 301 5.30 -9.19 5.23
N SER A 302 6.04 -8.10 5.06
CA SER A 302 5.54 -6.72 5.11
C SER A 302 5.73 -6.05 3.74
N ILE A 303 4.66 -5.45 3.21
CA ILE A 303 4.68 -4.72 1.93
C ILE A 303 4.19 -3.29 2.18
N GLY A 304 4.90 -2.30 1.63
CA GLY A 304 4.49 -0.91 1.76
C GLY A 304 3.23 -0.62 0.94
N LEU A 305 2.31 0.20 1.47
CA LEU A 305 1.14 0.63 0.71
C LEU A 305 1.51 1.34 -0.60
N GLY A 306 2.64 2.06 -0.61
CA GLY A 306 3.15 2.72 -1.81
C GLY A 306 3.35 1.76 -2.98
N ASP A 307 3.88 0.56 -2.72
CA ASP A 307 4.12 -0.45 -3.76
C ASP A 307 2.79 -0.88 -4.42
N PHE A 308 1.76 -1.16 -3.60
CA PHE A 308 0.42 -1.46 -4.12
C PHE A 308 -0.16 -0.32 -4.95
N VAL A 309 -0.01 0.92 -4.49
CA VAL A 309 -0.50 2.10 -5.24
C VAL A 309 0.20 2.17 -6.59
N PHE A 310 1.52 2.12 -6.65
CA PHE A 310 2.24 2.28 -7.92
C PHE A 310 2.04 1.13 -8.90
N PHE A 311 1.96 -0.12 -8.42
CA PHE A 311 1.57 -1.24 -9.27
C PHE A 311 0.17 -1.00 -9.87
N SER A 312 -0.77 -0.55 -9.05
CA SER A 312 -2.14 -0.30 -9.46
C SER A 312 -2.24 0.89 -10.41
N VAL A 313 -1.48 1.96 -10.20
CA VAL A 313 -1.47 3.13 -11.08
C VAL A 313 -1.05 2.74 -12.50
N LEU A 314 0.02 1.95 -12.65
CA LEU A 314 0.47 1.48 -13.95
C LEU A 314 -0.59 0.60 -14.62
N ILE A 315 -1.21 -0.31 -13.88
CA ILE A 315 -2.27 -1.19 -14.41
C ILE A 315 -3.50 -0.41 -14.82
N SER A 316 -3.96 0.54 -14.00
CA SER A 316 -5.10 1.37 -14.35
C SER A 316 -4.82 2.19 -15.61
N LYS A 317 -3.64 2.84 -15.71
CA LYS A 317 -3.28 3.58 -16.93
C LYS A 317 -3.24 2.67 -18.16
N SER A 318 -2.66 1.48 -18.01
CA SER A 318 -2.60 0.48 -19.08
C SER A 318 -3.98 0.04 -19.54
N PHE A 319 -4.89 -0.22 -18.60
CA PHE A 319 -6.26 -0.63 -18.91
C PHE A 319 -7.05 0.51 -19.56
N TYR A 320 -6.93 1.73 -19.03
CA TYR A 320 -7.58 2.91 -19.60
C TYR A 320 -7.13 3.12 -21.06
N GLU A 321 -5.83 3.20 -21.33
CA GLU A 321 -5.29 3.37 -22.68
C GLU A 321 -5.62 2.19 -23.60
N GLY A 322 -5.62 0.96 -23.07
CA GLY A 322 -6.01 -0.23 -23.81
C GLY A 322 -7.46 -0.22 -24.26
N LEU A 323 -8.37 0.26 -23.40
CA LEU A 323 -9.79 0.38 -23.72
C LEU A 323 -10.06 1.53 -24.70
N VAL A 324 -9.45 2.71 -24.47
CA VAL A 324 -9.63 3.88 -25.34
C VAL A 324 -9.09 3.62 -26.76
N ASN A 325 -7.93 2.95 -26.87
CA ASN A 325 -7.30 2.68 -28.16
C ASN A 325 -7.64 1.29 -28.74
N ASN A 326 -8.55 0.54 -28.12
CA ASN A 326 -8.89 -0.85 -28.49
C ASN A 326 -7.67 -1.80 -28.62
N ASN A 327 -6.67 -1.62 -27.76
CA ASN A 327 -5.44 -2.41 -27.75
C ASN A 327 -5.43 -3.43 -26.60
N ILE A 328 -5.76 -4.68 -26.90
CA ILE A 328 -5.81 -5.78 -25.93
C ILE A 328 -4.46 -6.05 -25.25
N TRP A 329 -3.34 -5.79 -25.94
CA TRP A 329 -2.00 -6.06 -25.40
C TRP A 329 -1.70 -5.18 -24.19
N LEU A 330 -2.27 -3.96 -24.14
CA LEU A 330 -2.14 -3.06 -23.00
C LEU A 330 -2.87 -3.60 -21.76
N LEU A 331 -3.85 -4.49 -21.90
CA LEU A 331 -4.52 -5.14 -20.77
C LEU A 331 -3.69 -6.30 -20.20
N ILE A 332 -2.92 -6.97 -21.05
CA ILE A 332 -2.28 -8.25 -20.73
C ILE A 332 -0.81 -8.08 -20.33
N LEU A 333 0.00 -7.40 -21.16
CA LEU A 333 1.45 -7.39 -20.99
C LEU A 333 1.92 -6.62 -19.74
N PRO A 334 1.40 -5.42 -19.42
CA PRO A 334 1.74 -4.75 -18.16
C PRO A 334 1.34 -5.56 -16.93
N PHE A 335 0.17 -6.21 -16.98
CA PHE A 335 -0.33 -7.07 -15.91
C PHE A 335 0.61 -8.26 -15.64
N LEU A 336 0.99 -8.99 -16.69
CA LEU A 336 1.97 -10.07 -16.59
C LEU A 336 3.34 -9.55 -16.17
N GLY A 337 3.76 -8.38 -16.67
CA GLY A 337 5.03 -7.74 -16.34
C GLY A 337 5.16 -7.48 -14.83
N ILE A 338 4.14 -6.90 -14.20
CA ILE A 338 4.14 -6.68 -12.75
C ILE A 338 4.20 -7.99 -11.98
N LEU A 339 3.42 -9.00 -12.37
CA LEU A 339 3.43 -10.31 -11.69
C LEU A 339 4.78 -11.03 -11.80
N ILE A 340 5.36 -11.06 -13.00
CA ILE A 340 6.67 -11.65 -13.24
C ILE A 340 7.74 -10.90 -12.46
N GLY A 341 7.74 -9.56 -12.51
CA GLY A 341 8.70 -8.75 -11.76
C GLY A 341 8.55 -8.90 -10.24
N SER A 342 7.32 -9.05 -9.74
CA SER A 342 7.05 -9.30 -8.32
C SER A 342 7.56 -10.67 -7.88
N TYR A 343 7.36 -11.70 -8.71
CA TYR A 343 7.93 -13.03 -8.49
C TYR A 343 9.46 -13.01 -8.48
N LEU A 344 10.09 -12.29 -9.42
CA LEU A 344 11.54 -12.13 -9.45
C LEU A 344 12.07 -11.40 -8.21
N THR A 345 11.36 -10.36 -7.75
CA THR A 345 11.68 -9.62 -6.53
C THR A 345 11.66 -10.54 -5.31
N PHE A 346 10.59 -11.32 -5.15
CA PHE A 346 10.49 -12.32 -4.09
C PHE A 346 11.65 -13.34 -4.14
N ARG A 347 11.99 -13.83 -5.33
CA ARG A 347 13.10 -14.78 -5.51
C ARG A 347 14.45 -14.18 -5.13
N MET A 348 14.63 -12.88 -5.32
CA MET A 348 15.82 -12.18 -4.84
C MET A 348 15.77 -11.99 -3.33
N LEU A 349 14.60 -11.79 -2.74
CA LEU A 349 14.41 -11.61 -1.29
C LEU A 349 14.79 -12.87 -0.51
N GLU A 350 14.71 -14.06 -1.11
CA GLU A 350 15.26 -15.28 -0.50
C GLU A 350 16.79 -15.23 -0.30
N LYS A 351 17.50 -14.35 -1.04
CA LYS A 351 18.96 -14.18 -0.97
C LYS A 351 19.40 -12.94 -0.20
N TYR A 352 18.51 -11.97 -0.03
CA TYR A 352 18.81 -10.68 0.58
C TYR A 352 17.77 -10.38 1.66
N GLU A 353 18.20 -9.96 2.85
CA GLU A 353 17.28 -9.67 3.97
C GLU A 353 16.28 -8.54 3.66
N ILE A 354 16.68 -7.58 2.82
CA ILE A 354 15.88 -6.42 2.43
C ILE A 354 16.12 -6.13 0.95
N LEU A 355 15.05 -5.84 0.20
CA LEU A 355 15.12 -5.41 -1.19
C LEU A 355 14.12 -4.29 -1.50
N PRO A 356 14.45 -3.39 -2.45
CA PRO A 356 13.48 -2.46 -2.98
C PRO A 356 12.40 -3.24 -3.74
N ALA A 357 11.15 -3.07 -3.32
CA ALA A 357 10.03 -3.87 -3.83
C ALA A 357 9.47 -3.31 -5.14
N LEU A 358 9.63 -2.00 -5.38
CA LEU A 358 9.05 -1.28 -6.50
C LEU A 358 9.75 -1.47 -7.86
N PRO A 359 11.10 -1.47 -7.96
CA PRO A 359 11.77 -1.23 -9.25
C PRO A 359 11.55 -2.36 -10.25
N ILE A 360 11.79 -3.62 -9.85
CA ILE A 360 11.74 -4.76 -10.77
C ILE A 360 10.32 -4.95 -11.34
N PRO A 361 9.23 -4.95 -10.54
CA PRO A 361 7.88 -5.03 -11.06
C PRO A 361 7.49 -3.85 -11.95
N ILE A 362 7.84 -2.62 -11.57
CA ILE A 362 7.52 -1.43 -12.38
C ILE A 362 8.27 -1.46 -13.71
N PHE A 363 9.58 -1.74 -13.73
CA PHE A 363 10.32 -1.86 -14.98
C PHE A 363 9.75 -2.95 -15.89
N ALA A 364 9.45 -4.14 -15.35
CA ALA A 364 8.85 -5.22 -16.12
C ALA A 364 7.47 -4.85 -16.67
N GLY A 365 6.63 -4.19 -15.87
CA GLY A 365 5.32 -3.67 -16.29
C GLY A 365 5.43 -2.59 -17.38
N THR A 366 6.35 -1.63 -17.23
CA THR A 366 6.61 -0.56 -18.22
C THR A 366 7.15 -1.12 -19.53
N ILE A 367 8.05 -2.11 -19.48
CA ILE A 367 8.49 -2.83 -20.69
C ILE A 367 7.30 -3.52 -21.35
N GLY A 368 6.44 -4.18 -20.56
CA GLY A 368 5.19 -4.76 -21.05
C GLY A 368 4.28 -3.74 -21.74
N PHE A 369 4.17 -2.53 -21.18
CA PHE A 369 3.39 -1.43 -21.77
C PHE A 369 3.96 -0.97 -23.11
N ILE A 370 5.27 -0.73 -23.18
CA ILE A 370 5.93 -0.30 -24.42
C ILE A 370 5.81 -1.37 -25.50
N LEU A 371 6.00 -2.65 -25.15
CA LEU A 371 5.80 -3.76 -26.07
C LEU A 371 4.36 -3.84 -26.55
N ALA A 372 3.39 -3.63 -25.66
CA ALA A 372 1.97 -3.60 -26.01
C ALA A 372 1.62 -2.46 -26.97
N LEU A 373 2.23 -1.28 -26.83
CA LEU A 373 2.09 -0.21 -27.80
C LEU A 373 2.59 -0.67 -29.18
N VAL A 374 3.82 -1.19 -29.24
CA VAL A 374 4.42 -1.67 -30.51
C VAL A 374 3.56 -2.74 -31.17
N LEU A 375 3.05 -3.71 -30.40
CA LEU A 375 2.18 -4.78 -30.92
C LEU A 375 0.82 -4.26 -31.38
N GLY A 376 0.26 -3.26 -30.70
CA GLY A 376 -1.01 -2.62 -31.08
C GLY A 376 -0.93 -1.86 -32.42
N TYR A 377 0.25 -1.39 -32.81
CA TYR A 377 0.47 -0.79 -34.13
C TYR A 377 0.60 -1.81 -35.26
N ILE A 378 0.70 -3.12 -34.96
CA ILE A 378 0.78 -4.17 -35.98
C ILE A 378 -0.65 -4.52 -36.41
N PRO A 379 -1.11 -4.16 -37.62
CA PRO A 379 -2.54 -4.15 -37.97
C PRO A 379 -3.23 -5.52 -38.11
N ASN A 380 -2.62 -6.62 -37.66
CA ASN A 380 -3.11 -7.99 -37.91
C ASN A 380 -2.88 -8.95 -36.75
N LEU A 381 -2.60 -8.47 -35.53
CA LEU A 381 -2.28 -9.37 -34.41
C LEU A 381 -3.47 -9.79 -33.53
N LEU A 382 -4.70 -9.34 -33.82
CA LEU A 382 -5.98 -9.92 -33.37
C LEU A 382 -7.16 -9.19 -34.01
#